data_AF-A0A2P7EC14-F1
#
_entry.id   AF-A0A2P7EC14-F1
#
_cell.length_a   1.000
_cell.length_b   1.000
_cell.length_c   1.000
_cell.angle_alpha   90.00
_cell.angle_beta   90.00
_cell.angle_gamma   90.00
#
_symmetry.space_group_name_H-M   'P 1'
#
loop_
_entity.id
_entity.type
_entity.pdbx_description
1 polymer ?
#
loop_
_entity_poly.entity_id
_entity_poly.type
_entity_poly.pdbx_seq_one_letter_code
_entity_poly.pdbx_strand_id
1 'polypeptide(L)'
;MSQANLDLFLAEARKSQSLSEQVRAARSHEELIKLAGSNGHELTKATVVRHHLHRLAGRSDSELESLGDHVFNDDFGDVFLGKFI
;
A
#
# COMPACT_ATOMS: atom_id res chain seq x y z
N MET A 1 -6.68 -13.08 10.74
CA MET A 1 -7.71 -12.49 9.85
C MET A 1 -7.19 -11.31 9.05
N SER A 2 -6.53 -10.31 9.67
CA SER A 2 -6.09 -9.10 8.95
C SER A 2 -5.15 -9.32 7.74
N GLN A 3 -4.28 -10.34 7.72
CA GLN A 3 -3.44 -10.63 6.55
C GLN A 3 -4.27 -11.15 5.36
N ALA A 4 -5.24 -12.04 5.59
CA ALA A 4 -6.11 -12.54 4.53
C ALA A 4 -6.98 -11.42 3.94
N ASN A 5 -7.46 -10.50 4.77
CA ASN A 5 -8.17 -9.30 4.31
C ASN A 5 -7.27 -8.38 3.50
N LEU A 6 -5.99 -8.25 3.87
CA LEU A 6 -5.01 -7.50 3.07
C LEU A 6 -4.84 -8.14 1.69
N ASP A 7 -4.70 -9.46 1.62
CA ASP A 7 -4.52 -10.16 0.34
C ASP A 7 -5.75 -10.01 -0.57
N LEU A 8 -6.95 -10.08 0.00
CA LEU A 8 -8.21 -9.83 -0.71
C LEU A 8 -8.31 -8.39 -1.21
N PHE A 9 -8.04 -7.41 -0.34
CA PHE A 9 -8.02 -5.99 -0.70
C PHE A 9 -7.04 -5.69 -1.83
N LEU A 10 -5.83 -6.25 -1.77
CA LEU A 10 -4.83 -6.10 -2.83
C LEU A 10 -5.25 -6.78 -4.14
N ALA A 11 -5.90 -7.94 -4.06
CA ALA A 11 -6.44 -8.62 -5.23
C ALA A 11 -7.55 -7.80 -5.91
N GLU A 12 -8.41 -7.15 -5.13
CA GLU A 12 -9.45 -6.26 -5.60
C GLU A 12 -8.88 -4.97 -6.21
N ALA A 13 -7.94 -4.33 -5.51
CA ALA A 13 -7.25 -3.12 -5.99
C ALA A 13 -6.49 -3.37 -7.30
N ARG A 14 -5.97 -4.58 -7.54
CA ARG A 14 -5.34 -4.93 -8.82
C ARG A 14 -6.31 -5.08 -9.97
N LYS A 15 -7.57 -5.47 -9.69
CA LYS A 15 -8.63 -5.68 -10.69
C LYS A 15 -9.43 -4.42 -10.98
N SER A 16 -9.57 -3.52 -9.99
CA SER A 16 -10.31 -2.27 -10.12
C SER A 16 -9.36 -1.09 -10.32
N GLN A 17 -9.41 -0.46 -11.48
CA GLN A 17 -8.61 0.73 -11.77
C GLN A 17 -8.92 1.87 -10.78
N SER A 18 -10.21 2.11 -10.50
CA SER A 18 -10.63 3.16 -9.56
C SER A 18 -10.10 2.91 -8.14
N LEU A 19 -10.13 1.66 -7.67
CA LEU A 19 -9.58 1.33 -6.34
C LEU A 19 -8.05 1.44 -6.33
N SER A 20 -7.39 1.04 -7.41
CA SER A 20 -5.94 1.24 -7.56
C SER A 20 -5.55 2.73 -7.48
N GLU A 21 -6.31 3.62 -8.13
CA GLU A 21 -6.09 5.07 -8.09
C GLU A 21 -6.30 5.63 -6.69
N GLN A 22 -7.34 5.18 -5.98
CA GLN A 22 -7.59 5.58 -4.59
C GLN A 22 -6.49 5.11 -3.64
N VAL A 23 -5.98 3.88 -3.82
CA VAL A 23 -4.86 3.37 -3.02
C VAL A 23 -3.58 4.18 -3.28
N ARG A 24 -3.34 4.60 -4.54
CA ARG A 24 -2.21 5.48 -4.89
C ARG A 24 -2.32 6.88 -4.29
N ALA A 25 -3.53 7.41 -4.23
CA ALA A 25 -3.79 8.71 -3.63
C ALA A 25 -3.61 8.71 -2.10
N ALA A 26 -3.64 7.54 -1.44
CA ALA A 26 -3.46 7.44 -0.01
C ALA A 26 -2.05 7.87 0.42
N ARG A 27 -1.98 8.78 1.40
CA ARG A 27 -0.75 9.34 1.95
C ARG A 27 -0.39 8.81 3.33
N SER A 28 -1.21 7.92 3.89
CA SER A 28 -0.99 7.38 5.23
C SER A 28 -1.53 5.97 5.43
N HIS A 29 -1.03 5.30 6.48
CA HIS A 29 -1.53 3.99 6.91
C HIS A 29 -3.01 4.08 7.31
N GLU A 30 -3.40 5.15 8.02
CA GLU A 30 -4.78 5.39 8.43
C GLU A 30 -5.72 5.55 7.24
N GLU A 31 -5.29 6.24 6.18
CA GLU A 31 -6.08 6.37 4.94
C GLU A 31 -6.29 5.01 4.26
N LEU A 32 -5.26 4.17 4.16
CA LEU A 32 -5.41 2.83 3.60
C LEU A 32 -6.32 1.93 4.44
N ILE A 33 -6.23 2.01 5.76
CA ILE A 33 -7.11 1.25 6.66
C ILE A 33 -8.56 1.68 6.47
N LYS A 34 -8.82 2.99 6.39
CA LYS A 34 -10.15 3.53 6.12
C LYS A 34 -10.65 3.11 4.75
N LEU A 35 -9.83 3.23 3.71
CA LEU A 35 -10.16 2.84 2.34
C LEU A 35 -10.50 1.34 2.27
N ALA A 36 -9.66 0.48 2.87
CA ALA A 36 -9.91 -0.95 2.94
C ALA A 36 -11.21 -1.25 3.70
N GLY A 37 -11.46 -0.58 4.83
CA GLY A 37 -12.70 -0.70 5.60
C GLY A 37 -13.94 -0.32 4.80
N SER A 38 -13.88 0.76 4.00
CA SER A 38 -14.97 1.17 3.10
C SER A 38 -15.24 0.16 1.98
N ASN A 39 -14.27 -0.69 1.65
CA ASN A 39 -14.39 -1.80 0.70
C ASN A 39 -14.65 -3.15 1.40
N GLY A 40 -14.99 -3.16 2.69
CA GLY A 40 -15.34 -4.37 3.44
C GLY A 40 -14.15 -5.17 3.98
N HIS A 41 -12.94 -4.62 3.91
CA HIS A 41 -11.71 -5.30 4.37
C HIS A 41 -11.20 -4.67 5.68
N GLU A 42 -11.30 -5.41 6.78
CA GLU A 42 -10.77 -4.93 8.05
C GLU A 42 -9.26 -5.16 8.14
N LEU A 43 -8.49 -4.06 8.20
CA LEU A 43 -7.04 -4.06 8.32
C LEU A 43 -6.60 -3.43 9.65
N THR A 44 -5.56 -3.98 10.26
CA THR A 44 -4.88 -3.35 11.40
C THR A 44 -3.68 -2.54 10.92
N LYS A 45 -3.35 -1.48 11.65
CA LYS A 45 -2.15 -0.67 11.37
C LYS A 45 -0.88 -1.51 11.31
N ALA A 46 -0.73 -2.50 12.20
CA ALA A 46 0.43 -3.38 12.20
C ALA A 46 0.56 -4.19 10.90
N THR A 47 -0.55 -4.66 10.32
CA THR A 47 -0.54 -5.38 9.04
C THR A 47 -0.14 -4.46 7.89
N VAL A 48 -0.70 -3.25 7.82
CA VAL A 48 -0.39 -2.28 6.76
C VAL A 48 1.09 -1.87 6.83
N VAL A 49 1.59 -1.53 8.03
CA VAL A 49 3.00 -1.17 8.25
C VAL A 49 3.93 -2.31 7.86
N ARG A 50 3.64 -3.54 8.31
CA ARG A 50 4.50 -4.70 8.01
C ARG A 50 4.57 -4.95 6.51
N HIS A 51 3.44 -4.88 5.81
CA HIS A 51 3.41 -5.06 4.37
C HIS A 51 4.17 -3.96 3.64
N HIS A 52 3.96 -2.70 4.00
CA HIS A 52 4.67 -1.57 3.40
C HIS A 52 6.19 -1.70 3.58
N LEU A 53 6.67 -1.98 4.81
CA LEU A 53 8.09 -2.19 5.09
C LEU A 53 8.65 -3.41 4.35
N HIS A 54 7.89 -4.51 4.25
CA HIS A 54 8.31 -5.67 3.47
C HIS A 54 8.47 -5.32 1.98
N ARG A 55 7.62 -4.45 1.42
CA ARG A 55 7.77 -3.99 0.04
C ARG A 55 8.99 -3.10 -0.14
N LEU A 56 9.29 -2.23 0.83
CA LEU A 56 10.51 -1.42 0.81
C LEU A 56 11.78 -2.29 0.92
N ALA A 57 11.78 -3.27 1.82
CA ALA A 57 12.92 -4.18 2.02
C ALA A 57 13.23 -5.05 0.80
N GLY A 58 12.26 -5.25 -0.09
CA GLY A 58 12.44 -5.99 -1.34
C GLY A 58 13.03 -5.17 -2.49
N ARG A 59 13.30 -3.87 -2.29
CA ARG A 59 13.89 -2.99 -3.31
C ARG A 59 15.42 -3.04 -3.30
N SER A 60 16.01 -2.77 -4.45
CA SER A 60 17.45 -2.52 -4.57
C SER A 60 17.85 -1.17 -3.99
N ASP A 61 19.12 -1.02 -3.63
CA ASP A 61 19.68 0.23 -3.12
C ASP A 61 19.43 1.40 -4.09
N SER A 62 19.59 1.18 -5.40
CA SER A 62 19.31 2.21 -6.42
C SER A 62 17.84 2.63 -6.48
N GLU A 63 16.90 1.70 -6.27
CA GLU A 63 15.48 2.03 -6.22
C GLU A 63 15.15 2.79 -4.94
N LEU A 64 15.78 2.43 -3.82
CA LEU A 64 15.63 3.14 -2.55
C LEU A 64 16.21 4.56 -2.61
N GLU A 65 17.37 4.74 -3.24
CA GLU A 65 17.96 6.06 -3.49
C GLU A 65 17.07 6.92 -4.38
N SER A 66 16.41 6.34 -5.39
CA SER A 66 15.52 7.07 -6.30
C SER A 66 14.23 7.57 -5.64
N LEU A 67 13.77 6.94 -4.55
CA LEU A 67 12.62 7.38 -3.77
C LEU A 67 12.91 8.66 -2.97
N GLY A 68 14.19 8.98 -2.72
CA GLY A 68 14.61 10.18 -1.99
C GLY A 68 13.92 10.33 -0.61
N ASP A 69 13.67 11.57 -0.20
CA ASP A 69 12.94 11.89 1.05
C ASP A 69 11.41 11.64 0.95
N HIS A 70 10.91 11.23 -0.23
CA HIS A 70 9.48 11.11 -0.54
C HIS A 70 8.85 9.77 -0.17
N VAL A 71 9.63 8.80 0.32
CA VAL A 71 9.19 7.46 0.77
C VAL A 71 7.94 7.53 1.66
N PHE A 72 7.85 8.56 2.49
CA PHE A 72 6.76 8.70 3.47
C PHE A 72 5.63 9.63 3.04
N ASN A 73 5.84 10.51 2.05
CA ASN A 73 4.91 11.60 1.75
C ASN A 73 4.17 11.45 0.42
N ASP A 74 4.83 10.95 -0.64
CA ASP A 74 4.25 11.00 -1.99
C ASP A 74 4.09 9.64 -2.67
N ASP A 75 4.88 8.63 -2.29
CA ASP A 75 4.89 7.31 -2.98
C ASP A 75 4.31 6.16 -2.14
N PHE A 76 3.70 6.47 -1.00
CA PHE A 76 3.23 5.46 -0.04
C PHE A 76 2.30 4.42 -0.68
N GLY A 77 1.27 4.87 -1.42
CA GLY A 77 0.31 4.01 -2.11
C GLY A 77 0.92 3.16 -3.21
N ASP A 78 1.85 3.72 -3.99
CA ASP A 78 2.55 2.99 -5.05
C ASP A 78 3.48 1.92 -4.48
N VAL A 79 4.23 2.23 -3.42
CA VAL A 79 5.06 1.25 -2.69
C VAL A 79 4.18 0.12 -2.14
N PHE A 80 3.04 0.49 -1.56
CA PHE A 80 2.12 -0.45 -0.95
C PHE A 80 1.52 -1.46 -1.96
N LEU A 81 1.06 -0.98 -3.12
CA LEU A 81 0.61 -1.85 -4.23
C LEU A 81 1.79 -2.60 -4.87
N GLY A 82 2.97 -1.97 -4.86
CA GLY A 82 4.17 -2.33 -5.61
C GLY A 82 3.89 -2.57 -7.10
N LYS A 83 3.15 -1.63 -7.69
CA LYS A 83 3.13 -1.42 -9.14
C LYS A 83 4.08 -0.27 -9.42
N PHE A 84 5.21 -0.55 -10.05
CA PHE A 84 6.06 0.48 -10.66
C PHE A 84 6.08 0.23 -12.16
N ILE A 85 6.10 1.36 -12.88
CA ILE A 85 6.20 1.47 -14.34
C ILE A 85 7.55 0.90 -14.78
#